data_AF-A0A7V9HGN4-F1
#
_entry.id   AF-A0A7V9HGN4-F1
#
_cell.length_a   1.000
_cell.length_b   1.000
_cell.length_c   1.000
_cell.angle_alpha   90.00
_cell.angle_beta   90.00
_cell.angle_gamma   90.00
#
_symmetry.space_group_name_H-M   'P 1'
#
loop_
_entity.id
_entity.type
_entity.pdbx_description
1 polymer ?
#
loop_
_entity_poly.entity_id
_entity_poly.type
_entity_poly.pdbx_seq_one_letter_code
_entity_poly.pdbx_strand_id
1 'polypeptide(L)'
;MPSETTAAPARDEPGRRWPPPGFPARVVTVVLLVALAAVSMLPFAWQLGSSLKDLTEIIAYPPRFLPSQWRWENYAEVWNSVPFARFTLNTLI
;
A
#
# COMPACT_ATOMS: atom_id res chain seq x y z
N MET A 1 30.28 -10.92 63.36
CA MET A 1 28.84 -11.21 63.37
C MET A 1 28.17 -10.31 62.31
N PRO A 2 27.14 -10.80 61.62
CA PRO A 2 27.15 -11.05 60.16
C PRO A 2 26.64 -9.92 59.27
N SER A 3 27.01 -10.08 58.00
CA SER A 3 26.56 -9.46 56.76
C SER A 3 25.05 -9.45 56.54
N GLU A 4 24.48 -8.28 56.25
CA GLU A 4 23.18 -8.15 55.60
C GLU A 4 23.33 -7.23 54.37
N THR A 5 23.97 -7.77 53.33
CA THR A 5 23.73 -7.29 51.96
C THR A 5 22.31 -7.70 51.61
N THR A 6 21.40 -6.73 51.67
CA THR A 6 20.05 -6.82 51.10
C THR A 6 20.17 -7.14 49.60
N ALA A 7 20.11 -8.41 49.25
CA ALA A 7 19.85 -8.84 47.89
C ALA A 7 18.35 -8.63 47.62
N ALA A 8 18.02 -7.61 46.84
CA ALA A 8 16.67 -7.43 46.33
C ALA A 8 16.28 -8.67 45.48
N PRO A 9 15.07 -9.23 45.64
CA PRO A 9 14.68 -10.41 44.87
C PRO A 9 14.61 -10.06 43.39
N ALA A 10 15.27 -10.88 42.56
CA ALA A 10 15.16 -10.82 41.11
C ALA A 10 13.67 -10.90 40.73
N ARG A 11 13.18 -9.87 40.04
CA ARG A 11 11.82 -9.89 39.49
C ARG A 11 11.82 -10.82 38.29
N ASP A 12 11.27 -12.01 38.49
CA ASP A 12 10.90 -12.91 37.40
C ASP A 12 9.73 -12.29 36.65
N GLU A 13 9.99 -11.35 35.74
CA GLU A 13 9.00 -10.83 34.81
C GLU A 13 8.52 -12.02 33.96
N PRO A 14 7.28 -12.52 34.11
CA PRO A 14 6.80 -13.64 33.31
C PRO A 14 6.71 -13.14 31.88
N GLY A 15 7.72 -13.49 31.07
CA GLY A 15 7.81 -13.12 29.66
C GLY A 15 6.48 -13.43 29.00
N ARG A 16 5.75 -12.39 28.62
CA ARG A 16 4.37 -12.49 28.15
C ARG A 16 4.37 -13.26 26.82
N ARG A 17 4.27 -14.58 26.91
CA ARG A 17 4.20 -15.50 25.78
C ARG A 17 2.77 -15.51 25.27
N TRP A 18 2.48 -14.69 24.27
CA TRP A 18 1.18 -14.75 23.60
C TRP A 18 1.11 -16.11 22.89
N PRO A 19 0.13 -16.98 23.22
CA PRO A 19 -0.01 -18.22 22.50
C PRO A 19 -0.33 -17.89 21.03
N PRO A 20 0.30 -18.58 20.06
CA PRO A 20 0.00 -18.33 18.65
C PRO A 20 -1.49 -18.60 18.40
N PRO A 21 -2.15 -17.79 17.55
CA PRO A 21 -3.54 -18.02 17.20
C PRO A 21 -3.69 -19.41 16.57
N GLY A 22 -4.81 -20.09 16.85
CA GLY A 22 -5.12 -21.37 16.23
C GLY A 22 -5.23 -21.27 14.71
N PHE A 23 -5.06 -22.39 14.01
CA PHE A 23 -5.14 -22.48 12.55
C PHE A 23 -6.33 -21.71 11.91
N PRO A 24 -7.60 -21.84 12.38
CA PRO A 24 -8.71 -21.12 11.77
C PRO A 24 -8.62 -19.60 11.96
N ALA A 25 -8.15 -19.14 13.12
CA ALA A 25 -7.96 -17.71 13.38
C ALA A 25 -6.91 -17.12 12.42
N ARG A 26 -5.83 -17.85 12.15
CA ARG A 26 -4.80 -17.42 11.20
C ARG A 26 -5.34 -17.32 9.77
N VAL A 27 -6.17 -18.29 9.33
CA VAL A 27 -6.80 -18.25 8.00
C VAL A 27 -7.71 -17.02 7.87
N VAL A 28 -8.55 -16.76 8.87
CA VAL A 28 -9.43 -15.58 8.89
C VAL A 28 -8.61 -14.28 8.84
N THR A 29 -7.55 -14.16 9.64
CA THR A 29 -6.66 -12.99 9.60
C THR A 29 -6.05 -12.79 8.21
N VAL A 30 -5.54 -13.84 7.56
CA VAL A 30 -4.94 -13.74 6.22
C VAL A 30 -5.98 -13.30 5.19
N VAL A 31 -7.16 -13.91 5.19
CA VAL A 31 -8.25 -13.54 4.27
C VAL A 31 -8.63 -12.07 4.43
N LEU A 32 -8.78 -11.59 5.68
CA LEU A 32 -9.08 -10.19 5.96
C LEU A 32 -7.96 -9.25 5.49
N LEU A 33 -6.70 -9.60 5.72
CA LEU A 33 -5.56 -8.80 5.26
C LEU A 33 -5.50 -8.73 3.73
N VAL A 34 -5.74 -9.84 3.04
CA VAL A 34 -5.77 -9.88 1.56
C VAL A 34 -6.94 -9.04 1.03
N ALA A 35 -8.13 -9.15 1.63
CA ALA A 35 -9.29 -8.36 1.24
C ALA A 35 -9.03 -6.86 1.44
N LEU A 36 -8.46 -6.48 2.59
CA LEU A 36 -8.09 -5.09 2.86
C LEU A 36 -7.07 -4.57 1.85
N ALA A 37 -6.03 -5.35 1.56
CA ALA A 37 -5.03 -5.00 0.56
C ALA A 37 -5.65 -4.81 -0.83
N ALA A 38 -6.56 -5.69 -1.24
CA ALA A 38 -7.27 -5.57 -2.52
C ALA A 38 -8.13 -4.29 -2.59
N VAL A 39 -8.84 -3.97 -1.51
CA VAL A 39 -9.61 -2.72 -1.41
C VAL A 39 -8.69 -1.50 -1.46
N SER A 40 -7.55 -1.54 -0.78
CA SER A 40 -6.54 -0.48 -0.85
C SER A 40 -5.95 -0.30 -2.26
N MET A 41 -5.97 -1.34 -3.11
CA MET A 41 -5.53 -1.26 -4.51
C MET A 41 -6.57 -0.66 -5.47
N LEU A 42 -7.86 -0.61 -5.09
CA LEU A 42 -8.93 -0.04 -5.91
C LEU A 42 -8.64 1.39 -6.42
N PRO A 43 -8.22 2.36 -5.58
CA PRO A 43 -7.90 3.70 -6.09
C PRO A 43 -6.76 3.69 -7.10
N PHE A 44 -5.76 2.82 -6.96
CA PHE A 44 -4.68 2.71 -7.93
C PHE A 44 -5.14 2.11 -9.26
N ALA A 45 -6.00 1.09 -9.20
CA ALA A 45 -6.63 0.51 -10.40
C ALA A 45 -7.50 1.54 -11.14
N TRP A 46 -8.24 2.36 -10.39
CA TRP A 46 -9.00 3.48 -10.94
C TRP A 46 -8.10 4.50 -11.63
N GLN A 47 -6.96 4.86 -11.01
CA GLN A 47 -6.01 5.82 -11.58
C GLN A 47 -5.29 5.30 -12.82
N LEU A 48 -4.94 4.01 -12.87
CA LEU A 48 -4.40 3.39 -14.08
C LEU A 48 -5.45 3.33 -15.19
N GLY A 49 -6.69 3.02 -14.84
CA GLY A 49 -7.80 3.04 -15.78
C GLY A 49 -8.09 4.45 -16.31
N SER A 50 -7.94 5.49 -15.49
CA SER A 50 -8.14 6.88 -15.91
C SER A 50 -6.98 7.42 -16.74
N SER A 51 -5.73 7.05 -16.45
CA SER A 51 -4.57 7.49 -17.25
C SER A 51 -4.59 6.97 -18.70
N LEU A 52 -5.28 5.85 -18.93
CA LEU A 52 -5.47 5.23 -20.24
C LEU A 52 -6.72 5.70 -20.98
N LYS A 53 -7.57 6.52 -20.34
CA LYS A 53 -8.78 7.08 -20.96
C LYS A 53 -8.45 8.34 -21.76
N ASP A 54 -9.31 8.67 -22.71
CA ASP A 54 -9.31 9.98 -23.35
C ASP A 54 -9.77 11.06 -22.36
N LEU A 55 -9.20 12.27 -22.44
CA LEU A 55 -9.60 13.40 -21.58
C LEU A 55 -11.09 13.70 -21.72
N THR A 56 -11.64 13.57 -22.93
CA THR A 56 -13.06 13.79 -23.24
C THR A 56 -13.94 12.72 -22.57
N GLU A 57 -13.43 11.49 -22.41
CA GLU A 57 -14.12 10.42 -21.68
C GLU A 57 -14.07 10.59 -20.17
N ILE A 58 -12.99 11.19 -19.64
CA ILE A 58 -12.84 11.49 -18.22
C ILE A 58 -13.88 12.54 -17.77
N ILE A 59 -14.18 13.52 -18.62
CA ILE A 59 -15.15 14.60 -18.35
C ILE A 59 -16.57 14.30 -18.85
N ALA A 60 -16.78 13.17 -19.53
CA ALA A 60 -18.09 12.78 -20.06
C ALA A 60 -19.05 12.32 -18.94
N TYR A 61 -20.33 12.65 -19.10
CA TYR A 61 -21.41 12.18 -18.23
C TYR A 61 -22.34 11.25 -19.01
N PRO A 62 -22.62 10.02 -18.54
CA PRO A 62 -22.14 9.40 -17.30
C PRO A 62 -20.67 8.93 -17.37
N PRO A 63 -19.92 8.99 -16.26
CA PRO A 63 -18.52 8.55 -16.22
C PRO A 63 -18.42 7.04 -16.48
N ARG A 64 -17.62 6.67 -17.48
CA ARG A 64 -17.42 5.26 -17.84
C ARG A 64 -16.34 4.64 -16.95
N PHE A 65 -16.66 3.52 -16.31
CA PHE A 65 -15.72 2.79 -15.47
C PHE A 65 -14.57 2.18 -16.29
N LEU A 66 -14.86 1.65 -17.49
CA LEU A 66 -13.87 1.11 -18.43
C LEU A 66 -13.64 2.07 -19.62
N PRO A 67 -12.39 2.20 -20.12
CA PRO A 67 -12.10 2.98 -21.32
C PRO A 67 -12.79 2.40 -22.54
N SER A 68 -13.31 3.24 -23.43
CA SER A 68 -13.82 2.75 -24.72
C SER A 68 -12.69 2.40 -25.69
N GLN A 69 -11.58 3.13 -25.58
CA GLN A 69 -10.33 2.87 -26.28
C GLN A 69 -9.16 2.98 -25.29
N TRP A 70 -8.26 2.01 -25.34
CA TRP A 70 -7.06 1.99 -24.51
C TRP A 70 -6.00 2.87 -25.18
N ARG A 71 -5.79 4.10 -24.68
CA ARG A 71 -4.86 5.07 -25.27
C ARG A 71 -3.49 4.99 -24.61
N TRP A 72 -2.69 4.01 -25.04
CA TRP A 72 -1.30 3.89 -24.59
C TRP A 72 -0.43 5.05 -25.04
N GLU A 73 -0.84 5.74 -26.11
CA GLU A 73 -0.17 6.91 -26.68
C GLU A 73 -0.06 8.05 -25.67
N ASN A 74 -0.98 8.14 -24.70
CA ASN A 74 -0.96 9.14 -23.63
C ASN A 74 0.39 9.16 -22.90
N TYR A 75 1.03 8.00 -22.67
CA TYR A 75 2.33 7.93 -22.00
C TYR A 75 3.45 8.48 -22.87
N ALA A 76 3.44 8.18 -24.18
CA ALA A 76 4.43 8.69 -25.12
C ALA A 76 4.27 10.21 -25.33
N GLU A 77 3.04 10.70 -25.34
CA GLU A 77 2.74 12.13 -25.47
C GLU A 77 3.21 12.91 -24.24
N VAL A 78 2.92 12.43 -23.02
CA VAL A 78 3.41 13.05 -21.78
C VAL A 78 4.95 13.09 -21.74
N TRP A 79 5.60 12.02 -22.17
CA TRP A 79 7.07 11.95 -22.19
C TRP A 79 7.71 12.96 -23.16
N ASN A 80 7.04 13.29 -24.25
CA ASN A 80 7.52 14.23 -25.28
C ASN A 80 7.02 15.67 -25.08
N SER A 81 5.93 15.88 -24.36
CA SER A 81 5.31 17.20 -24.15
C SER A 81 6.05 18.08 -23.13
N VAL A 82 6.74 17.46 -22.18
CA VAL A 82 7.54 18.16 -21.16
C VAL A 82 8.92 17.53 -21.06
N PRO A 83 9.96 18.26 -20.60
CA PRO A 83 11.29 17.69 -20.39
C PRO A 83 11.31 16.80 -19.12
N PHE A 84 10.49 15.74 -19.12
CA PHE A 84 10.25 14.87 -17.98
C PHE A 84 11.55 14.28 -17.43
N ALA A 85 12.43 13.80 -18.32
CA ALA A 85 13.74 13.28 -17.96
C ALA A 85 14.59 14.31 -17.20
N ARG A 86 14.52 15.60 -17.57
CA ARG A 86 15.22 16.67 -16.87
C ARG A 86 14.65 16.89 -15.47
N PHE A 87 13.33 16.85 -15.31
CA PHE A 87 12.70 16.96 -13.99
C PHE A 87 13.07 15.77 -13.07
N THR A 88 13.09 14.56 -13.62
CA THR A 88 13.54 13.36 -12.89
C THR A 88 15.00 13.48 -12.45
N LEU A 89 15.89 13.90 -13.35
CA LEU A 89 17.31 14.08 -13.04
C LEU A 89 17.55 15.18 -11.99
N ASN A 90 16.86 16.31 -12.09
CA ASN A 90 16.95 17.39 -11.11
C ASN A 90 16.53 16.96 -9.68
N THR A 91 15.73 15.90 -9.55
CA THR A 91 15.28 15.39 -8.26
C THR A 91 16.21 14.30 -7.72
N LEU A 92 16.88 13.58 -8.61
CA LEU A 92 17.75 12.45 -8.24
C LEU A 92 19.16 12.90 -7.82
N ILE A 93 19.65 14.01 -8.37
CA ILE A 93 20.96 14.61 -8.07
C ILE A 93 20.79 15.66 -6.98
#